data_AF-A0A6J3LT65-F1
#
_entry.id   AF-A0A6J3LT65-F1
#
_cell.length_a   1.000
_cell.length_b   1.000
_cell.length_c   1.000
_cell.angle_alpha   90.00
_cell.angle_beta   90.00
_cell.angle_gamma   90.00
#
_symmetry.space_group_name_H-M   'P 1'
#
loop_
_entity.id
_entity.type
_entity.pdbx_description
1 polymer ?
#
loop_
_entity_poly.entity_id
_entity_poly.type
_entity_poly.pdbx_seq_one_letter_code
_entity_poly.pdbx_strand_id
1 'polypeptide(L)'
;SLLLIDVRSEASYPGGSIRGSLHIPARGFWWNRGALYEMAYKADVEWVCFVGGEEGEGEEDRAKLCAGWFLDHVRDTAQDDNMHVAVLEGGVEGWVMSGPRFVALMDGYDGKFWERW
;
A
#
# COMPACT_ATOMS: atom_id res chain seq x y z
N SER A 1 10.35 11.53 3.78
CA SER A 1 10.34 10.67 2.55
C SER A 1 9.17 9.68 2.62
N LEU A 2 8.61 9.21 1.50
CA LEU A 2 7.40 8.35 1.48
C LEU A 2 7.62 7.10 0.63
N LEU A 3 7.25 5.94 1.17
CA LEU A 3 7.21 4.65 0.48
C LEU A 3 5.76 4.15 0.43
N LEU A 4 5.26 3.86 -0.77
CA LEU A 4 3.93 3.29 -0.98
C LEU A 4 4.02 1.77 -1.08
N ILE A 5 3.24 1.06 -0.27
CA ILE A 5 3.16 -0.40 -0.26
C ILE A 5 1.77 -0.83 -0.71
N ASP A 6 1.67 -1.33 -1.94
CA ASP A 6 0.43 -1.88 -2.48
C ASP A 6 0.27 -3.33 -1.98
N VAL A 7 -0.78 -3.58 -1.19
CA VAL A 7 -1.05 -4.90 -0.60
C VAL A 7 -2.19 -5.65 -1.26
N ARG A 8 -2.67 -5.16 -2.41
CA ARG A 8 -3.76 -5.80 -3.17
C ARG A 8 -3.41 -7.22 -3.55
N SER A 9 -4.45 -8.05 -3.64
CA SER A 9 -4.31 -9.41 -4.14
C SER A 9 -4.05 -9.41 -5.64
N GLU A 10 -3.54 -10.52 -6.19
CA GLU A 10 -3.39 -10.72 -7.63
C GLU A 10 -4.70 -10.55 -8.42
N ALA A 11 -5.86 -10.74 -7.78
CA ALA A 11 -7.17 -10.56 -8.41
C ALA A 11 -7.55 -9.08 -8.57
N SER A 12 -7.05 -8.23 -7.67
CA SER A 12 -7.43 -6.81 -7.54
C SER A 12 -6.30 -5.86 -7.93
N TYR A 13 -5.11 -6.39 -8.18
CA TYR A 13 -3.96 -5.67 -8.71
C TYR A 13 -4.04 -5.30 -10.21
N PRO A 14 -4.73 -6.06 -11.09
CA PRO A 14 -4.96 -5.63 -12.47
C PRO A 14 -5.64 -4.26 -12.52
N GLY A 15 -5.43 -3.49 -13.59
CA GLY A 15 -5.90 -2.10 -13.71
C GLY A 15 -4.83 -1.03 -13.48
N GLY A 16 -3.65 -1.43 -13.00
CA GLY A 16 -2.49 -0.56 -12.80
C GLY A 16 -2.19 -0.31 -11.33
N SER A 17 -1.04 0.29 -11.06
CA SER A 17 -0.55 0.62 -9.72
C SER A 17 -0.17 2.09 -9.62
N ILE A 18 -0.18 2.64 -8.40
CA ILE A 18 0.30 4.00 -8.18
C ILE A 18 1.81 4.02 -8.47
N ARG A 19 2.26 4.98 -9.28
CA ARG A 19 3.65 5.09 -9.71
C ARG A 19 4.59 5.13 -8.51
N GLY A 20 5.60 4.28 -8.55
CA GLY A 20 6.60 4.17 -7.49
C GLY A 20 6.14 3.36 -6.26
N SER A 21 4.95 2.74 -6.28
CA SER A 21 4.58 1.78 -5.25
C SER A 21 5.31 0.46 -5.40
N LEU A 22 5.58 -0.19 -4.26
CA LEU A 22 6.08 -1.55 -4.20
C LEU A 22 4.90 -2.49 -3.88
N HIS A 23 4.71 -3.51 -4.72
CA HIS A 23 3.67 -4.51 -4.50
C HIS A 23 4.14 -5.61 -3.56
N ILE A 24 3.50 -5.73 -2.40
CA ILE A 24 3.71 -6.80 -1.42
C ILE A 24 2.33 -7.31 -0.99
N PRO A 25 1.83 -8.40 -1.59
CA PRO A 25 0.49 -8.91 -1.30
C PRO A 25 0.28 -9.15 0.21
N ALA A 26 -0.91 -8.80 0.71
CA ALA A 26 -1.26 -9.02 2.12
C ALA A 26 -1.08 -10.50 2.56
N ARG A 27 -1.29 -11.44 1.62
CA ARG A 27 -1.05 -12.87 1.85
C ARG A 27 0.44 -13.12 2.07
N GLY A 28 0.80 -13.40 3.32
CA GLY A 28 2.18 -13.65 3.72
C GLY A 28 2.92 -12.40 4.19
N PHE A 29 2.28 -11.23 4.19
CA PHE A 29 2.89 -9.98 4.67
C PHE A 29 3.41 -10.10 6.10
N TRP A 30 2.65 -10.77 6.99
CA TRP A 30 3.07 -11.01 8.38
C TRP A 30 4.52 -11.48 8.47
N TRP A 31 4.91 -12.50 7.71
CA TRP A 31 6.26 -13.06 7.77
C TRP A 31 7.34 -12.16 7.12
N ASN A 32 6.95 -11.21 6.29
CA ASN A 32 7.85 -10.36 5.50
C ASN A 32 8.00 -8.93 6.06
N ARG A 33 7.25 -8.56 7.10
CA ARG A 33 7.25 -7.21 7.68
C ARG A 33 8.63 -6.71 8.12
N GLY A 34 9.50 -7.61 8.59
CA GLY A 34 10.88 -7.25 8.96
C GLY A 34 11.77 -6.94 7.76
N ALA A 35 11.58 -7.62 6.63
CA ALA A 35 12.32 -7.29 5.40
C ALA A 35 11.91 -5.92 4.86
N LEU A 36 10.62 -5.57 4.95
CA LEU A 36 10.14 -4.24 4.62
C LEU A 36 10.75 -3.17 5.54
N TYR A 37 10.80 -3.42 6.85
CA TYR A 37 11.40 -2.47 7.81
C TYR A 37 12.87 -2.23 7.50
N GLU A 38 13.67 -3.30 7.35
CA GLU A 38 15.10 -3.19 7.03
C GLU A 38 15.36 -2.37 5.76
N MET A 39 14.52 -2.55 4.74
CA MET A 39 14.59 -1.79 3.49
C MET A 39 14.25 -0.32 3.72
N ALA A 40 13.14 -0.03 4.38
CA ALA A 40 12.68 1.33 4.67
C ALA A 40 13.70 2.09 5.54
N TYR A 41 14.23 1.43 6.58
CA TYR A 41 15.23 1.99 7.48
C TYR A 41 16.53 2.34 6.75
N LYS A 42 17.08 1.40 5.96
CA LYS A 42 18.32 1.63 5.19
C LYS A 42 18.16 2.68 4.09
N ALA A 43 16.94 2.87 3.59
CA ALA A 43 16.61 3.90 2.62
C ALA A 43 16.24 5.25 3.25
N ASP A 44 16.34 5.39 4.58
CA ASP A 44 15.97 6.61 5.31
C ASP A 44 14.52 7.05 5.00
N VAL A 45 13.61 6.07 4.99
CA VAL A 45 12.18 6.28 4.76
C VAL A 45 11.51 6.73 6.06
N GLU A 46 10.90 7.91 6.00
CA GLU A 46 10.17 8.49 7.12
C GLU A 46 8.72 7.96 7.20
N TRP A 47 8.04 7.81 6.06
CA TRP A 47 6.65 7.36 5.99
C TRP A 47 6.52 6.10 5.14
N VAL A 48 5.89 5.07 5.70
CA VAL A 48 5.44 3.87 4.97
C VAL A 48 3.92 3.89 4.92
N CYS A 49 3.36 4.05 3.72
CA CYS A 49 1.93 4.16 3.51
C CYS A 49 1.40 2.94 2.75
N PHE A 50 0.41 2.28 3.34
CA PHE A 50 -0.21 1.08 2.80
C PHE A 50 -1.39 1.44 1.90
N VAL A 51 -1.43 0.84 0.72
CA VAL A 51 -2.47 1.03 -0.30
C VAL A 51 -3.21 -0.28 -0.46
N GLY A 52 -4.52 -0.25 -0.17
CA GLY A 52 -5.43 -1.37 -0.36
C GLY A 52 -6.21 -1.28 -1.68
N GLY A 53 -7.04 -2.29 -1.89
CA GLY A 53 -8.10 -2.29 -2.89
C GLY A 53 -9.43 -1.84 -2.29
N GLU A 54 -10.51 -2.14 -3.00
CA GLU A 54 -11.88 -1.74 -2.71
C GLU A 54 -12.36 -2.00 -1.27
N GLU A 55 -13.22 -1.11 -0.78
CA GLU A 55 -13.95 -1.19 0.49
C GLU A 55 -14.97 -2.37 0.51
N GLY A 56 -15.44 -2.84 -0.65
CA GLY A 56 -16.49 -3.86 -0.80
C GLY A 56 -16.05 -5.34 -0.67
N GLU A 57 -14.77 -5.68 -0.93
CA GLU A 57 -14.25 -7.06 -0.87
C GLU A 57 -13.32 -7.33 0.34
N GLY A 58 -13.35 -6.45 1.35
CA GLY A 58 -12.49 -6.55 2.53
C GLY A 58 -11.00 -6.36 2.20
N GLU A 59 -10.68 -5.65 1.11
CA GLU A 59 -9.31 -5.32 0.72
C GLU A 59 -8.76 -4.08 1.41
N GLU A 60 -9.60 -3.07 1.69
CA GLU A 60 -9.22 -1.95 2.55
C GLU A 60 -8.83 -2.43 3.96
N ASP A 61 -9.54 -3.44 4.48
CA ASP A 61 -9.19 -4.10 5.74
C ASP A 61 -7.79 -4.70 5.70
N ARG A 62 -7.31 -5.14 4.54
CA ARG A 62 -5.95 -5.70 4.40
C ARG A 62 -4.88 -4.63 4.52
N ALA A 63 -5.11 -3.43 3.99
CA ALA A 63 -4.17 -2.32 4.15
C ALA A 63 -4.07 -1.89 5.61
N LYS A 64 -5.21 -1.74 6.29
CA LYS A 64 -5.27 -1.44 7.74
C LYS A 64 -4.60 -2.53 8.57
N LEU A 65 -4.87 -3.80 8.27
CA LEU A 65 -4.29 -4.96 8.95
C LEU A 65 -2.77 -5.04 8.75
N CYS A 66 -2.27 -4.91 7.51
CA CYS A 66 -0.84 -4.93 7.23
C CYS A 66 -0.13 -3.73 7.85
N ALA A 67 -0.73 -2.54 7.81
CA ALA A 67 -0.23 -1.35 8.47
C ALA A 67 -0.12 -1.55 9.99
N GLY A 68 -1.15 -2.13 10.62
CA GLY A 68 -1.12 -2.47 12.05
C GLY A 68 0.02 -3.44 12.39
N TRP A 69 0.12 -4.56 11.67
CA TRP A 69 1.20 -5.52 11.87
C TRP A 69 2.60 -4.93 11.64
N PHE A 70 2.73 -4.02 10.67
CA PHE A 70 3.97 -3.33 10.42
C PHE A 70 4.28 -2.33 11.54
N LEU A 71 3.29 -1.55 12.00
CA LEU A 71 3.46 -0.64 13.12
C LEU A 71 3.88 -1.36 14.39
N ASP A 72 3.24 -2.48 14.72
CA ASP A 72 3.64 -3.34 15.86
C ASP A 72 5.09 -3.80 15.71
N HIS A 73 5.51 -4.18 14.49
CA HIS A 73 6.90 -4.54 14.24
C HIS A 73 7.86 -3.38 14.44
N VAL A 74 7.54 -2.20 13.90
CA VAL A 74 8.37 -0.99 14.00
C VAL A 74 8.52 -0.57 15.47
N ARG A 75 7.42 -0.57 16.24
CA ARG A 75 7.42 -0.11 17.65
C ARG A 75 7.91 -1.16 18.62
N ASP A 76 7.43 -2.39 18.54
CA ASP A 76 7.69 -3.40 19.58
C ASP A 76 8.91 -4.26 19.28
N THR A 77 9.24 -4.47 17.99
CA THR A 77 10.39 -5.28 17.58
C THR A 77 11.62 -4.43 17.29
N ALA A 78 11.48 -3.42 16.43
CA ALA A 78 12.59 -2.58 16.01
C ALA A 78 12.87 -1.41 16.96
N GLN A 79 11.91 -1.04 17.80
CA GLN A 79 12.00 0.08 18.75
C GLN A 79 12.35 1.41 18.06
N ASP A 80 11.80 1.61 16.86
CA ASP A 80 11.95 2.85 16.09
C ASP A 80 10.74 3.75 16.35
N ASP A 81 10.95 4.94 16.90
CA ASP A 81 9.89 5.93 17.16
C ASP A 81 9.70 6.93 16.00
N ASN A 82 10.63 6.98 15.05
CA ASN A 82 10.68 7.99 14.00
C ASN A 82 9.97 7.53 12.71
N MET A 83 9.97 6.24 12.40
CA MET A 83 9.27 5.74 11.23
C MET A 83 7.75 5.81 11.43
N HIS A 84 7.05 6.44 10.51
CA HIS A 84 5.61 6.63 10.54
C HIS A 84 4.90 5.66 9.60
N VAL A 85 3.76 5.15 10.05
CA VAL A 85 2.95 4.18 9.29
C VAL A 85 1.57 4.79 9.02
N ALA A 86 1.13 4.72 7.77
CA ALA A 86 -0.14 5.27 7.32
C ALA A 86 -0.89 4.30 6.40
N VAL A 87 -2.17 4.57 6.17
CA VAL A 87 -3.00 3.91 5.16
C VAL A 87 -3.55 4.97 4.23
N LEU A 88 -3.53 4.72 2.93
CA LEU A 88 -4.16 5.60 1.95
C LEU A 88 -5.68 5.37 1.99
N GLU A 89 -6.41 6.35 2.50
CA GLU A 89 -7.87 6.34 2.54
C GLU A 89 -8.45 6.24 1.12
N GLY A 90 -9.45 5.39 0.93
CA GLY A 90 -10.04 5.06 -0.38
C GLY A 90 -9.16 4.19 -1.28
N GLY A 91 -7.93 3.85 -0.87
CA GLY A 91 -7.05 2.96 -1.60
C GLY A 91 -6.76 3.41 -3.05
N VAL A 92 -6.49 2.44 -3.92
CA VAL A 92 -6.24 2.71 -5.35
C VAL A 92 -7.50 3.19 -6.09
N GLU A 93 -8.69 2.81 -5.63
CA GLU A 93 -9.95 3.19 -6.27
C GLU A 93 -10.23 4.68 -6.04
N GLY A 94 -10.16 5.13 -4.79
CA GLY A 94 -10.26 6.55 -4.43
C GLY A 94 -9.21 7.39 -5.16
N TRP A 95 -8.00 6.84 -5.37
CA TRP A 95 -6.98 7.46 -6.21
C TRP A 95 -7.44 7.65 -7.65
N VAL A 96 -7.95 6.60 -8.31
CA VAL A 96 -8.45 6.67 -9.69
C VAL A 96 -9.63 7.65 -9.80
N MET A 97 -10.59 7.57 -8.88
CA MET A 97 -11.81 8.40 -8.85
C MET A 97 -11.53 9.88 -8.55
N SER A 98 -10.36 10.20 -7.97
CA SER A 98 -9.91 11.58 -7.77
C SER A 98 -9.54 12.32 -9.06
N GLY A 99 -9.58 11.62 -10.20
CA GLY A 99 -9.60 12.22 -11.53
C GLY A 99 -8.29 12.14 -12.31
N PRO A 100 -8.22 12.78 -13.50
CA PRO A 100 -7.17 12.52 -14.49
C PRO A 100 -5.74 12.77 -14.01
N ARG A 101 -5.55 13.69 -13.07
CA ARG A 101 -4.23 14.01 -12.49
C ARG A 101 -3.67 12.84 -11.67
N PHE A 102 -4.53 12.10 -10.98
CA PHE A 102 -4.14 10.93 -10.20
C PHE A 102 -3.92 9.72 -11.11
N VAL A 103 -4.78 9.52 -12.10
CA VAL A 103 -4.60 8.50 -13.14
C VAL A 103 -3.27 8.67 -13.89
N ALA A 104 -2.84 9.91 -14.18
CA ALA A 104 -1.54 10.18 -14.81
C ALA A 104 -0.32 9.77 -13.96
N LEU A 105 -0.53 9.55 -12.66
CA LEU A 105 0.46 9.06 -11.70
C LEU A 105 0.31 7.54 -11.46
N MET A 106 -0.37 6.82 -12.33
CA MET A 106 -0.38 5.36 -12.31
C MET A 106 0.54 4.80 -13.40
N ASP A 107 1.08 3.61 -13.13
CA ASP A 107 1.80 2.81 -14.09
C ASP A 107 0.92 1.64 -14.52
N GLY A 108 0.85 1.38 -15.84
CA GLY A 108 0.02 0.30 -16.38
C GLY A 108 -1.49 0.51 -16.24
N TYR A 109 -1.95 1.77 -16.15
CA TYR A 109 -3.38 2.08 -16.06
C TYR A 109 -4.18 1.48 -17.21
N ASP A 110 -5.19 0.66 -16.89
CA ASP A 110 -6.14 0.10 -17.85
C ASP A 110 -7.53 0.67 -17.59
N GLY A 111 -7.93 1.68 -18.37
CA GLY A 111 -9.24 2.33 -18.21
C GLY A 111 -10.42 1.36 -18.30
N LYS A 112 -10.32 0.28 -19.09
CA LYS A 112 -11.41 -0.70 -19.21
C LYS A 112 -11.61 -1.51 -17.93
N PHE A 113 -10.53 -1.73 -17.18
CA PHE A 113 -10.62 -2.36 -15.87
C PHE A 113 -11.45 -1.49 -14.91
N TRP A 114 -11.27 -0.17 -14.98
CA TRP A 114 -11.94 0.81 -14.14
C TRP A 114 -13.35 1.19 -14.62
N GLU A 115 -13.74 0.90 -15.87
CA GLU A 115 -15.10 1.15 -16.39
C GLU A 115 -16.20 0.35 -15.67
N ARG A 116 -15.84 -0.72 -14.96
CA ARG A 116 -16.79 -1.57 -14.21
C ARG A 116 -17.16 -0.98 -12.83
N TRP A 117 -16.55 0.13 -12.46
CA TRP A 117 -16.63 0.75 -11.14
C TRP A 117 -17.42 2.05 -11.19
#